data_AF-A0A3E1Y456-F1
#
_entry.id   AF-A0A3E1Y456-F1
#
_cell.length_a   1.000
_cell.length_b   1.000
_cell.length_c   1.000
_cell.angle_alpha   90.00
_cell.angle_beta   90.00
_cell.angle_gamma   90.00
#
_symmetry.space_group_name_H-M   'P 1'
#
loop_
_entity.id
_entity.type
_entity.pdbx_description
1 polymer ?
#
loop_
_entity_poly.entity_id
_entity_poly.type
_entity_poly.pdbx_seq_one_letter_code
_entity_poly.pdbx_strand_id
1 'polypeptide(L)'
;MKPILFICSLLISVVSFGAKTYTIPKDEMVKQIINGLNKDKIYCYNEEGNKFWMFYNKSTILTIKLINNEEKEVMLHSVKYQNGIIEGLIYNVWLPTRKTHSINVDQIESFYIKRKFQESVMVYADIDSSRNLVRIKNDSLKNDYLNREEYIINWVSKNDPTKINYTLREKACYHLVFNDNNHIDYGVVQKITTDSIYISKQFNDQQNQTSIYQYSIKDIKQLSLLKSGGYTYKAVNAADYNFVTAKADKKKLPIPYWYASSSTTGVIEFYRSWLTDRGNIGIMEKDGKYYWYEGN
;
A
#
# COMPACT_ATOMS: atom_id res chain seq x y z
N MET A 1 -7.96 -36.73 60.74
CA MET A 1 -7.15 -36.88 59.52
C MET A 1 -8.08 -36.83 58.32
N LYS A 2 -8.02 -35.76 57.51
CA LYS A 2 -8.80 -35.56 56.29
C LYS A 2 -7.82 -35.51 55.10
N PRO A 3 -8.08 -36.14 53.96
CA PRO A 3 -7.24 -35.95 52.79
C PRO A 3 -7.58 -34.62 52.12
N ILE A 4 -6.56 -33.80 51.91
CA ILE A 4 -6.59 -32.59 51.10
C ILE A 4 -6.54 -33.04 49.63
N LEU A 5 -7.66 -32.96 48.93
CA LEU A 5 -7.70 -33.04 47.47
C LEU A 5 -7.34 -31.65 46.93
N PHE A 6 -6.10 -31.50 46.48
CA PHE A 6 -5.66 -30.29 45.78
C PHE A 6 -6.30 -30.29 44.39
N ILE A 7 -7.27 -29.41 44.19
CA ILE A 7 -7.88 -29.09 42.90
C ILE A 7 -6.81 -28.36 42.08
N CYS A 8 -6.12 -29.06 41.19
CA CYS A 8 -5.40 -28.45 40.09
C CYS A 8 -6.41 -27.94 39.07
N SER A 9 -6.86 -26.71 39.25
CA SER A 9 -7.48 -25.88 38.21
C SER A 9 -6.40 -25.49 37.19
N LEU A 10 -6.02 -26.44 36.34
CA LEU A 10 -5.39 -26.15 35.06
C LEU A 10 -6.50 -25.57 34.15
N LEU A 11 -6.63 -24.25 34.18
CA LEU A 11 -7.19 -23.46 33.09
C LEU A 11 -6.28 -23.63 31.86
N ILE A 12 -6.40 -24.78 31.19
CA ILE A 12 -6.05 -24.87 29.79
C ILE A 12 -7.14 -24.07 29.08
N SER A 13 -6.85 -22.80 28.80
CA SER A 13 -7.54 -22.06 27.75
C SER A 13 -7.17 -22.75 26.43
N VAL A 14 -7.87 -23.86 26.16
CA VAL A 14 -8.00 -24.38 24.81
C VAL A 14 -8.75 -23.28 24.08
N VAL A 15 -8.02 -22.37 23.43
CA VAL A 15 -8.57 -21.60 22.33
C VAL A 15 -9.12 -22.65 21.40
N SER A 16 -10.44 -22.84 21.42
CA SER A 16 -11.14 -23.70 20.49
C SER A 16 -10.76 -23.17 19.11
N PHE A 17 -9.85 -23.87 18.43
CA PHE A 17 -9.66 -23.71 16.99
C PHE A 17 -10.92 -24.28 16.31
N GLY A 18 -12.04 -23.58 16.51
CA GLY A 18 -13.30 -23.83 15.86
C GLY A 18 -13.18 -23.41 14.42
N ALA A 19 -13.80 -24.19 13.53
CA ALA A 19 -13.95 -23.75 12.15
C ALA A 19 -14.73 -22.43 12.16
N LYS A 20 -14.16 -21.37 11.59
CA LYS A 20 -14.86 -20.09 11.43
C LYS A 20 -15.70 -20.13 10.17
N THR A 21 -16.92 -19.63 10.26
CA THR A 21 -17.80 -19.46 9.10
C THR A 21 -17.83 -18.00 8.69
N TYR A 22 -17.53 -17.75 7.43
CA TYR A 22 -17.63 -16.42 6.84
C TYR A 22 -18.80 -16.37 5.88
N THR A 23 -19.68 -15.39 6.00
CA THR A 23 -20.88 -15.26 5.17
C THR A 23 -20.71 -14.16 4.14
N ILE A 24 -21.39 -14.31 3.00
CA ILE A 24 -21.44 -13.30 1.95
C ILE A 24 -22.89 -13.16 1.50
N PRO A 25 -23.51 -11.97 1.65
CA PRO A 25 -24.85 -11.72 1.13
C PRO A 25 -24.93 -12.01 -0.37
N LYS A 26 -26.08 -12.55 -0.82
CA LYS A 26 -26.27 -12.99 -2.21
C LYS A 26 -25.91 -11.91 -3.24
N ASP A 27 -26.49 -10.73 -3.09
CA ASP A 27 -26.32 -9.62 -4.03
C ASP A 27 -24.86 -9.13 -4.06
N GLU A 28 -24.21 -9.15 -2.90
CA GLU A 28 -22.81 -8.79 -2.73
C GLU A 28 -21.87 -9.81 -3.39
N MET A 29 -22.14 -11.11 -3.23
CA MET A 29 -21.38 -12.17 -3.91
C MET A 29 -21.49 -12.04 -5.44
N VAL A 30 -22.70 -11.88 -5.95
CA VAL A 30 -22.96 -11.74 -7.39
C VAL A 30 -22.21 -10.51 -7.93
N LYS A 31 -22.29 -9.37 -7.24
CA LYS A 31 -21.56 -8.15 -7.61
C LYS A 31 -20.04 -8.37 -7.63
N GLN A 32 -19.49 -9.07 -6.63
CA GLN A 32 -18.06 -9.40 -6.58
C GLN A 32 -17.62 -10.31 -7.73
N ILE A 33 -18.44 -11.29 -8.14
CA ILE A 33 -18.15 -12.16 -9.29
C ILE A 33 -18.20 -11.35 -10.60
N ILE A 34 -19.24 -10.54 -10.79
CA ILE A 34 -19.43 -9.71 -12.01
C ILE A 34 -18.28 -8.73 -12.19
N ASN A 35 -17.87 -8.05 -11.11
CA ASN A 35 -16.77 -7.09 -11.14
C ASN A 35 -15.39 -7.75 -11.31
N GLY A 36 -15.36 -9.08 -11.35
CA GLY A 36 -14.14 -9.87 -11.29
C GLY A 36 -13.67 -9.97 -9.84
N LEU A 37 -13.59 -11.21 -9.33
CA LEU A 37 -12.97 -11.45 -8.03
C LEU A 37 -11.56 -10.86 -8.04
N ASN A 38 -11.23 -10.06 -7.03
CA ASN A 38 -9.87 -9.56 -6.87
C ASN A 38 -8.95 -10.78 -6.72
N LYS A 39 -7.87 -10.85 -7.49
CA LYS A 39 -7.19 -12.12 -7.88
C LYS A 39 -6.96 -13.11 -6.74
N ASP A 40 -6.80 -12.62 -5.50
CA ASP A 40 -6.60 -13.44 -4.30
C ASP A 40 -7.43 -12.99 -3.09
N LYS A 41 -8.48 -12.16 -3.27
CA LYS A 41 -9.27 -11.58 -2.16
C LYS A 41 -10.77 -11.51 -2.45
N ILE A 42 -11.57 -11.82 -1.44
CA ILE A 42 -13.02 -11.64 -1.43
C ILE A 42 -13.41 -10.95 -0.13
N TYR A 43 -14.43 -10.08 -0.14
CA TYR A 43 -14.94 -9.58 1.12
C TYR A 43 -16.07 -10.47 1.65
N CYS A 44 -16.11 -10.61 2.97
CA CYS A 44 -17.08 -11.43 3.70
C CYS A 44 -17.30 -10.86 5.10
N TYR A 45 -18.30 -11.41 5.79
CA TYR A 45 -18.63 -11.09 7.17
C TYR A 45 -18.20 -12.23 8.08
N ASN A 46 -17.61 -11.90 9.23
CA ASN A 46 -17.36 -12.90 10.27
C ASN A 46 -18.65 -13.18 11.07
N GLU A 47 -18.57 -14.09 12.04
CA GLU A 47 -19.69 -14.47 12.92
C GLU A 47 -20.21 -13.32 13.79
N GLU A 48 -19.41 -12.26 13.98
CA GLU A 48 -19.79 -11.04 14.71
C GLU A 48 -20.46 -9.99 13.81
N GLY A 49 -20.60 -10.27 12.51
CA GLY A 49 -21.15 -9.32 11.53
C GLY A 49 -20.16 -8.24 11.08
N ASN A 50 -18.88 -8.36 11.44
CA ASN A 50 -17.84 -7.44 11.02
C ASN A 50 -17.39 -7.78 9.57
N LYS A 51 -17.22 -6.75 8.74
CA LYS A 51 -16.84 -6.88 7.31
C LYS A 51 -15.32 -6.87 7.14
N PHE A 52 -14.78 -7.80 6.36
CA PHE A 52 -13.33 -7.92 6.12
C PHE A 52 -13.02 -8.36 4.69
N TRP A 53 -11.79 -8.11 4.26
CA TRP A 53 -11.20 -8.83 3.14
C TRP A 53 -10.58 -10.14 3.63
N MET A 54 -10.97 -11.24 3.00
CA MET A 54 -10.39 -12.56 3.19
C MET A 54 -9.56 -12.94 1.97
N PHE A 55 -8.34 -13.38 2.22
CA PHE A 55 -7.53 -13.98 1.17
C PHE A 55 -8.10 -15.34 0.79
N TYR A 56 -8.07 -15.64 -0.50
CA TYR A 56 -8.40 -16.96 -0.98
C TYR A 56 -7.33 -17.47 -1.95
N ASN A 57 -7.23 -18.77 -2.03
CA ASN A 57 -6.31 -19.49 -2.89
C ASN A 57 -7.08 -20.53 -3.71
N LYS A 58 -6.37 -21.32 -4.50
CA LYS A 58 -6.98 -22.33 -5.37
C LYS A 58 -7.74 -23.42 -4.60
N SER A 59 -7.44 -23.65 -3.32
CA SER A 59 -8.12 -24.64 -2.48
C SER A 59 -9.25 -24.06 -1.62
N THR A 60 -9.58 -22.77 -1.78
CA THR A 60 -10.67 -22.15 -1.03
C THR A 60 -12.02 -22.63 -1.55
N ILE A 61 -12.82 -23.19 -0.65
CA ILE A 61 -14.14 -23.75 -0.94
C ILE A 61 -15.19 -22.70 -0.63
N LEU A 62 -16.03 -22.42 -1.61
CA LEU A 62 -17.27 -21.67 -1.45
C LEU A 62 -18.41 -22.68 -1.33
N THR A 63 -19.19 -22.57 -0.25
CA THR A 63 -20.43 -23.31 -0.10
C THR A 63 -21.60 -22.41 -0.49
N ILE A 64 -22.46 -22.94 -1.35
CA ILE A 64 -23.67 -22.30 -1.87
C ILE A 64 -24.86 -23.04 -1.28
N LYS A 65 -25.62 -22.38 -0.42
CA LYS A 65 -26.85 -22.94 0.14
C LYS A 65 -28.03 -22.56 -0.75
N LEU A 66 -28.77 -23.55 -1.19
CA LEU A 66 -29.95 -23.40 -2.03
C LEU A 66 -31.21 -23.25 -1.16
N ILE A 67 -32.27 -22.67 -1.72
CA ILE A 67 -33.56 -22.46 -1.04
C ILE A 67 -34.19 -23.79 -0.56
N ASN A 68 -33.88 -24.91 -1.22
CA ASN A 68 -34.30 -26.24 -0.81
C ASN A 68 -33.44 -26.85 0.32
N ASN A 69 -32.59 -26.05 0.98
CA ASN A 69 -31.57 -26.45 1.97
C ASN A 69 -30.46 -27.36 1.46
N GLU A 70 -30.34 -27.58 0.15
CA GLU A 70 -29.19 -28.30 -0.40
C GLU A 70 -27.94 -27.41 -0.42
N GLU A 71 -26.79 -27.99 -0.07
CA GLU A 71 -25.49 -27.30 -0.12
C GLU A 71 -24.67 -27.80 -1.31
N LYS A 72 -24.08 -26.86 -2.06
CA LYS A 72 -23.15 -27.14 -3.16
C LYS A 72 -21.79 -26.53 -2.85
N GLU A 73 -20.74 -27.32 -2.99
CA GLU A 73 -19.37 -26.86 -2.76
C GLU A 73 -18.62 -26.70 -4.08
N VAL A 74 -18.09 -25.50 -4.30
CA VAL A 74 -17.30 -25.16 -5.49
C VAL A 74 -15.99 -24.49 -5.09
N MET A 75 -14.98 -24.59 -5.95
CA MET A 75 -13.72 -23.89 -5.75
C MET A 75 -13.90 -22.40 -6.06
N LEU A 76 -13.71 -21.53 -5.06
CA LEU A 76 -14.00 -20.10 -5.16
C LEU A 76 -13.29 -19.42 -6.33
N HIS A 77 -12.01 -19.72 -6.54
CA HIS A 77 -11.21 -19.14 -7.63
C HIS A 77 -11.73 -19.45 -9.05
N SER A 78 -12.61 -20.45 -9.18
CA SER A 78 -13.17 -20.89 -10.46
C SER A 78 -14.55 -20.31 -10.74
N VAL A 79 -15.12 -19.59 -9.77
CA VAL A 79 -16.50 -19.10 -9.83
C VAL A 79 -16.65 -18.03 -10.90
N LYS A 80 -17.67 -18.19 -11.75
CA LYS A 80 -18.05 -17.25 -12.81
C LYS A 80 -19.54 -16.99 -12.78
N TYR A 81 -19.95 -15.83 -13.28
CA TYR A 81 -21.35 -15.45 -13.43
C TYR A 81 -21.66 -15.17 -14.90
N GLN A 82 -22.73 -15.78 -15.42
CA GLN A 82 -23.24 -15.51 -16.76
C GLN A 82 -24.76 -15.69 -16.78
N ASN A 83 -25.49 -14.65 -17.22
CA ASN A 83 -26.94 -14.70 -17.46
C ASN A 83 -27.77 -15.28 -16.30
N GLY A 84 -27.51 -14.85 -15.06
CA GLY A 84 -28.24 -15.34 -13.88
C GLY A 84 -27.78 -16.71 -13.38
N ILE A 85 -26.73 -17.29 -13.97
CA ILE A 85 -26.17 -18.58 -13.58
C ILE A 85 -24.77 -18.37 -12.99
N ILE A 86 -24.53 -18.99 -11.84
CA ILE A 86 -23.20 -19.13 -11.25
C ILE A 86 -22.63 -20.50 -11.61
N GLU A 87 -21.44 -20.49 -12.17
CA GLU A 87 -20.69 -21.70 -12.50
C GLU A 87 -19.42 -21.80 -11.67
N GLY A 88 -19.08 -23.00 -11.18
CA GLY A 88 -17.85 -23.24 -10.45
C GLY A 88 -17.41 -24.70 -10.52
N LEU A 89 -16.11 -24.94 -10.51
CA LEU A 89 -15.55 -26.29 -10.47
C LEU A 89 -15.89 -26.95 -9.13
N ILE A 90 -16.36 -28.19 -9.18
CA ILE A 90 -16.74 -28.96 -8.00
C ILE A 90 -15.50 -29.28 -7.18
N TYR A 91 -15.56 -29.02 -5.87
CA TYR A 91 -14.52 -29.46 -4.95
C TYR A 91 -14.62 -30.98 -4.74
N ASN A 92 -13.51 -31.69 -4.93
CA ASN A 92 -13.39 -33.10 -4.57
C ASN A 92 -12.04 -33.29 -3.89
N VAL A 93 -12.10 -33.86 -2.68
CA VAL A 93 -10.99 -34.04 -1.73
C VAL A 93 -9.80 -34.77 -2.36
N TRP A 94 -10.02 -35.60 -3.38
CA TRP A 94 -8.99 -36.44 -4.00
C TRP A 94 -8.43 -35.89 -5.32
N LEU A 95 -9.20 -35.11 -6.07
CA LEU A 95 -8.77 -34.39 -7.28
C LEU A 95 -9.89 -33.40 -7.66
N PRO A 96 -9.59 -32.11 -7.92
CA PRO A 96 -10.60 -31.20 -8.45
C PRO A 96 -11.12 -31.76 -9.77
N THR A 97 -12.40 -32.16 -9.79
CA THR A 97 -13.00 -32.68 -11.01
C THR A 97 -13.10 -31.55 -12.02
N ARG A 98 -12.93 -31.82 -13.31
CA ARG A 98 -13.28 -30.85 -14.38
C ARG A 98 -14.79 -30.59 -14.49
N LYS A 99 -15.60 -31.21 -13.61
CA LYS A 99 -17.04 -31.01 -13.57
C LYS A 99 -17.35 -29.68 -12.91
N THR A 100 -18.36 -29.00 -13.44
CA THR A 100 -18.86 -27.73 -12.93
C THR A 100 -20.24 -27.94 -12.31
N HIS A 101 -20.51 -27.21 -11.24
CA HIS A 101 -21.89 -26.90 -10.85
C HIS A 101 -22.31 -25.64 -11.59
N SER A 102 -23.49 -25.67 -12.21
CA SER A 102 -24.16 -24.50 -12.77
C SER A 102 -25.46 -24.31 -11.97
N ILE A 103 -25.59 -23.19 -11.27
CA ILE A 103 -26.65 -22.93 -10.30
C ILE A 103 -27.33 -21.61 -10.67
N ASN A 104 -28.66 -21.62 -10.77
CA ASN A 104 -29.42 -20.39 -10.98
C ASN A 104 -29.39 -19.55 -9.70
N VAL A 105 -29.03 -18.27 -9.81
CA VAL A 105 -28.94 -17.34 -8.68
C VAL A 105 -30.26 -17.20 -7.92
N ASP A 106 -31.40 -17.35 -8.59
CA ASP A 106 -32.72 -17.29 -7.96
C ASP A 106 -32.98 -18.47 -7.02
N GLN A 107 -32.23 -19.57 -7.17
CA GLN A 107 -32.32 -20.75 -6.30
C GLN A 107 -31.37 -20.66 -5.09
N ILE A 108 -30.52 -19.63 -5.03
CA ILE A 108 -29.51 -19.46 -3.98
C ILE A 108 -30.11 -18.68 -2.82
N GLU A 109 -29.98 -19.25 -1.62
CA GLU A 109 -30.34 -18.61 -0.36
C GLU A 109 -29.16 -17.80 0.20
N SER A 110 -27.97 -18.41 0.28
CA SER A 110 -26.79 -17.76 0.87
C SER A 110 -25.46 -18.36 0.39
N PHE A 111 -24.39 -17.61 0.62
CA PHE A 111 -23.01 -18.05 0.40
C PHE A 111 -22.24 -18.02 1.71
N TYR A 112 -21.41 -19.04 1.95
CA TYR A 112 -20.45 -19.00 3.04
C TYR A 112 -19.20 -19.82 2.75
N ILE A 113 -18.16 -19.54 3.52
CA ILE A 113 -16.85 -20.16 3.43
C ILE A 113 -16.50 -20.65 4.84
N LYS A 114 -16.33 -21.97 4.99
CA LYS A 114 -15.91 -22.61 6.24
C LYS A 114 -14.39 -22.79 6.24
N ARG A 115 -13.69 -22.23 7.23
CA ARG A 115 -12.22 -22.35 7.36
C ARG A 115 -11.85 -22.99 8.69
N LYS A 116 -10.96 -23.99 8.65
CA LYS A 116 -10.44 -24.68 9.86
C LYS A 116 -9.36 -23.89 10.61
N PHE A 117 -8.73 -22.91 9.96
CA PHE A 117 -7.64 -22.13 10.54
C PHE A 117 -7.98 -20.64 10.56
N GLN A 118 -7.51 -19.94 11.59
CA GLN A 118 -7.64 -18.50 11.73
C GLN A 118 -6.63 -17.83 10.78
N GLU A 119 -7.10 -17.29 9.66
CA GLU A 119 -6.27 -16.47 8.77
C GLU A 119 -6.23 -15.01 9.25
N SER A 120 -5.23 -14.30 8.75
CA SER A 120 -5.10 -12.85 8.85
C SER A 120 -6.24 -12.17 8.10
N VAL A 121 -7.37 -11.94 8.77
CA VAL A 121 -8.45 -11.09 8.26
C VAL A 121 -7.95 -9.65 8.20
N MET A 122 -8.28 -8.95 7.10
CA MET A 122 -7.93 -7.54 6.94
C MET A 122 -9.21 -6.71 7.07
N VAL A 123 -9.11 -5.55 7.76
CA VAL A 123 -10.22 -4.59 7.84
C VAL A 123 -10.74 -4.29 6.44
N TYR A 124 -12.06 -4.34 6.27
CA TYR A 124 -12.67 -4.02 4.99
C TYR A 124 -12.44 -2.54 4.65
N ALA A 125 -12.00 -2.31 3.43
CA ALA A 125 -11.98 -1.01 2.78
C ALA A 125 -12.61 -1.18 1.41
N ASP A 126 -13.52 -0.27 1.04
CA ASP A 126 -14.06 -0.23 -0.31
C ASP A 126 -12.95 0.22 -1.26
N ILE A 127 -12.30 -0.76 -1.91
CA ILE A 127 -11.15 -0.55 -2.78
C ILE A 127 -11.47 0.40 -3.92
N ASP A 128 -12.68 0.34 -4.48
CA ASP A 128 -13.05 1.17 -5.63
C ASP A 128 -13.30 2.62 -5.19
N SER A 129 -13.98 2.81 -4.05
CA SER A 129 -14.07 4.14 -3.43
C SER A 129 -12.70 4.69 -3.04
N SER A 130 -11.83 3.87 -2.45
CA SER A 130 -10.46 4.26 -2.11
C SER A 130 -9.65 4.66 -3.34
N ARG A 131 -9.73 3.88 -4.44
CA ARG A 131 -9.06 4.19 -5.72
C ARG A 131 -9.56 5.50 -6.31
N ASN A 132 -10.88 5.71 -6.32
CA ASN A 132 -11.48 6.96 -6.80
C ASN A 132 -11.02 8.16 -5.97
N LEU A 133 -10.98 8.02 -4.65
CA LEU A 133 -10.51 9.07 -3.75
C LEU A 133 -9.02 9.36 -3.96
N VAL A 134 -8.18 8.32 -4.12
CA VAL A 134 -6.77 8.47 -4.49
C VAL A 134 -6.63 9.27 -5.78
N ARG A 135 -7.40 8.93 -6.82
CA ARG A 135 -7.37 9.65 -8.11
C ARG A 135 -7.71 11.13 -7.92
N ILE A 136 -8.82 11.43 -7.25
CA ILE A 136 -9.25 12.82 -6.98
C ILE A 136 -8.17 13.60 -6.21
N LYS A 137 -7.60 13.00 -5.17
CA LYS A 137 -6.53 13.62 -4.39
C LYS A 137 -5.28 13.87 -5.24
N ASN A 138 -4.87 12.89 -6.04
CA ASN A 138 -3.72 13.02 -6.93
C ASN A 138 -3.93 14.06 -8.02
N ASP A 139 -5.12 14.16 -8.59
CA ASP A 139 -5.46 15.21 -9.56
C ASP A 139 -5.37 16.60 -8.90
N SER A 140 -5.86 16.73 -7.67
CA SER A 140 -5.71 17.97 -6.89
C SER A 140 -4.24 18.32 -6.64
N LEU A 141 -3.43 17.37 -6.14
CA LEU A 141 -1.99 17.57 -5.90
C LEU A 141 -1.24 17.90 -7.19
N LYS A 142 -1.58 17.22 -8.29
CA LYS A 142 -1.01 17.46 -9.61
C LYS A 142 -1.34 18.87 -10.08
N ASN A 143 -2.58 19.32 -9.93
CA ASN A 143 -2.98 20.66 -10.34
C ASN A 143 -2.28 21.74 -9.51
N ASP A 144 -2.21 21.58 -8.18
CA ASP A 144 -1.42 22.47 -7.31
C ASP A 144 0.06 22.52 -7.76
N TYR A 145 0.65 21.34 -7.94
CA TYR A 145 2.03 21.21 -8.42
C TYR A 145 2.23 21.87 -9.79
N LEU A 146 1.30 21.70 -10.74
CA LEU A 146 1.39 22.26 -12.08
C LEU A 146 1.11 23.77 -12.15
N ASN A 147 0.52 24.37 -11.12
CA ASN A 147 0.22 25.81 -11.09
C ASN A 147 1.29 26.67 -10.40
N ARG A 148 2.17 26.11 -9.55
CA ARG A 148 3.21 26.88 -8.85
C ARG A 148 4.54 26.98 -9.60
N GLU A 149 5.30 28.06 -9.51
CA GLU A 149 6.69 27.99 -10.01
C GLU A 149 7.52 27.02 -9.16
N GLU A 150 8.38 26.22 -9.78
CA GLU A 150 9.31 25.33 -9.08
C GLU A 150 10.72 25.56 -9.61
N TYR A 151 11.68 25.64 -8.69
CA TYR A 151 13.09 25.56 -9.01
C TYR A 151 13.65 24.18 -8.67
N ILE A 152 14.64 23.76 -9.44
CA ILE A 152 15.40 22.52 -9.21
C ILE A 152 16.88 22.83 -9.07
N ILE A 153 17.61 21.95 -8.40
CA ILE A 153 19.08 22.00 -8.32
C ILE A 153 19.64 20.81 -9.10
N ASN A 154 20.30 21.07 -10.20
CA ASN A 154 21.00 20.07 -10.99
C ASN A 154 22.44 19.94 -10.50
N TRP A 155 22.86 18.70 -10.24
CA TRP A 155 24.23 18.32 -9.93
C TRP A 155 24.89 17.91 -11.24
N VAL A 156 25.62 18.84 -11.84
CA VAL A 156 26.31 18.67 -13.12
C VAL A 156 27.73 18.19 -12.85
N SER A 157 28.17 17.10 -13.47
CA SER A 157 29.51 16.58 -13.22
C SER A 157 30.59 17.59 -13.63
N LYS A 158 31.61 17.78 -12.80
CA LYS A 158 32.79 18.58 -13.19
C LYS A 158 33.64 17.89 -14.27
N ASN A 159 33.61 16.56 -14.30
CA ASN A 159 34.34 15.76 -15.29
C ASN A 159 33.60 15.65 -16.62
N ASP A 160 32.27 15.87 -16.62
CA ASP A 160 31.43 15.92 -17.82
C ASP A 160 30.32 16.97 -17.61
N PRO A 161 30.58 18.24 -18.00
CA PRO A 161 29.65 19.35 -17.81
C PRO A 161 28.32 19.22 -18.57
N THR A 162 28.20 18.25 -19.48
CA THR A 162 26.96 17.99 -20.22
C THR A 162 26.02 17.05 -19.47
N LYS A 163 26.52 16.37 -18.44
CA LYS A 163 25.81 15.33 -17.72
C LYS A 163 25.24 15.84 -16.40
N ILE A 164 23.91 15.82 -16.30
CA ILE A 164 23.18 15.99 -15.04
C ILE A 164 23.09 14.62 -14.38
N ASN A 165 23.77 14.45 -13.23
CA ASN A 165 23.77 13.17 -12.51
C ASN A 165 22.61 13.07 -11.53
N TYR A 166 22.28 14.17 -10.86
CA TYR A 166 21.23 14.22 -9.84
C TYR A 166 20.45 15.53 -9.94
N THR A 167 19.16 15.46 -9.61
CA THR A 167 18.28 16.63 -9.56
C THR A 167 17.53 16.63 -8.23
N LEU A 168 17.76 17.68 -7.44
CA LEU A 168 16.98 17.96 -6.23
C LEU A 168 15.77 18.80 -6.61
N ARG A 169 14.62 18.50 -6.00
CA ARG A 169 13.31 19.01 -6.38
C ARG A 169 12.51 19.38 -5.15
N GLU A 170 11.59 20.32 -5.31
CA GLU A 170 10.68 20.68 -4.24
C GLU A 170 9.70 19.52 -3.95
N LYS A 171 9.31 19.42 -2.70
CA LYS A 171 8.43 18.41 -2.09
C LYS A 171 8.92 16.96 -2.15
N ALA A 172 10.14 16.71 -2.64
CA ALA A 172 10.83 15.42 -2.56
C ALA A 172 11.72 15.32 -1.31
N CYS A 173 12.10 14.09 -0.95
CA CYS A 173 12.91 13.76 0.22
C CYS A 173 14.38 13.49 -0.14
N TYR A 174 15.29 14.01 0.68
CA TYR A 174 16.73 13.84 0.52
C TYR A 174 17.44 13.71 1.87
N HIS A 175 18.59 13.02 1.86
CA HIS A 175 19.56 13.09 2.95
C HIS A 175 20.72 13.97 2.54
N LEU A 176 20.88 15.10 3.22
CA LEU A 176 21.88 16.10 2.89
C LEU A 176 22.79 16.36 4.09
N VAL A 177 24.07 16.51 3.81
CA VAL A 177 25.07 16.98 4.76
C VAL A 177 25.59 18.32 4.26
N PHE A 178 25.71 19.28 5.17
CA PHE A 178 26.19 20.63 4.87
C PHE A 178 27.64 20.82 5.36
N ASN A 179 28.30 21.89 4.91
CA ASN A 179 29.70 22.18 5.23
C ASN A 179 29.94 22.42 6.73
N ASP A 180 28.93 22.89 7.47
CA ASP A 180 28.90 22.99 8.93
C ASP A 180 28.75 21.63 9.64
N ASN A 181 28.74 20.53 8.89
CA ASN A 181 28.45 19.17 9.32
C ASN A 181 27.05 18.99 9.92
N ASN A 182 26.10 19.88 9.64
CA ASN A 182 24.71 19.61 9.95
C ASN A 182 24.16 18.52 9.02
N HIS A 183 23.50 17.56 9.63
CA HIS A 183 22.85 16.45 8.95
C HIS A 183 21.33 16.69 8.91
N ILE A 184 20.80 16.71 7.70
CA ILE A 184 19.36 16.66 7.45
C ILE A 184 19.04 15.27 6.91
N ASP A 185 18.71 14.38 7.83
CA ASP A 185 18.12 13.08 7.51
C ASP A 185 16.62 13.28 7.25
N TYR A 186 16.09 12.56 6.27
CA TYR A 186 14.68 12.54 5.87
C TYR A 186 14.13 13.94 5.51
N GLY A 187 14.97 14.82 4.96
CA GLY A 187 14.61 16.21 4.68
C GLY A 187 13.66 16.36 3.50
N VAL A 188 12.49 16.96 3.72
CA VAL A 188 11.57 17.38 2.65
C VAL A 188 11.95 18.78 2.18
N VAL A 189 12.33 18.91 0.92
CA VAL A 189 12.64 20.23 0.34
C VAL A 189 11.35 21.01 0.17
N GLN A 190 11.18 22.09 0.90
CA GLN A 190 9.96 22.90 0.86
C GLN A 190 10.00 23.93 -0.27
N LYS A 191 11.17 24.51 -0.53
CA LYS A 191 11.39 25.53 -1.55
C LYS A 191 12.84 25.54 -2.01
N ILE A 192 13.06 25.82 -3.29
CA ILE A 192 14.37 26.12 -3.87
C ILE A 192 14.34 27.54 -4.41
N THR A 193 15.41 28.27 -4.18
CA THR A 193 15.69 29.58 -4.77
C THR A 193 17.00 29.51 -5.52
N THR A 194 17.41 30.61 -6.16
CA THR A 194 18.65 30.67 -6.93
C THR A 194 19.88 30.23 -6.14
N ASP A 195 19.95 30.56 -4.84
CA ASP A 195 21.11 30.34 -4.00
C ASP A 195 20.84 29.53 -2.72
N SER A 196 19.57 29.33 -2.35
CA SER A 196 19.18 28.71 -1.08
C SER A 196 18.20 27.54 -1.26
N ILE A 197 18.30 26.57 -0.35
CA ILE A 197 17.37 25.44 -0.20
C ILE A 197 16.71 25.51 1.17
N TYR A 198 15.39 25.35 1.20
CA TYR A 198 14.57 25.35 2.41
C TYR A 198 14.07 23.93 2.67
N ILE A 199 14.34 23.37 3.84
CA ILE A 199 14.09 21.96 4.14
C ILE A 199 13.38 21.82 5.47
N SER A 200 12.37 20.95 5.53
CA SER A 200 11.74 20.50 6.79
C SER A 200 12.16 19.08 7.12
N LYS A 201 12.21 18.75 8.41
CA LYS A 201 12.36 17.36 8.89
C LYS A 201 11.03 16.61 9.05
N GLN A 202 9.91 17.26 8.72
CA GLN A 202 8.58 16.66 8.74
C GLN A 202 8.20 16.14 7.37
N PHE A 203 7.67 14.92 7.32
CA PHE A 203 7.23 14.30 6.09
C PHE A 203 5.90 14.89 5.60
N ASN A 204 4.97 15.27 6.48
CA ASN A 204 3.66 15.79 6.07
C ASN A 204 3.47 17.25 6.52
N ASP A 205 3.00 18.11 5.61
CA ASP A 205 2.84 19.56 5.85
C ASP A 205 1.62 19.89 6.76
N GLN A 206 0.88 18.87 7.23
CA GLN A 206 -0.34 19.02 8.04
C GLN A 206 -0.11 19.09 9.57
N GLN A 207 1.14 19.00 10.05
CA GLN A 207 1.43 19.13 11.48
C GLN A 207 1.79 20.58 11.84
N ASN A 208 1.08 21.15 12.81
CA ASN A 208 0.94 22.60 13.06
C ASN A 208 2.19 23.41 13.45
N GLN A 209 3.40 22.83 13.47
CA GLN A 209 4.64 23.58 13.66
C GLN A 209 5.78 22.88 12.91
N THR A 210 6.10 23.38 11.72
CA THR A 210 7.21 22.86 10.91
C THR A 210 8.41 23.79 11.04
N SER A 211 9.47 23.36 11.73
CA SER A 211 10.76 24.03 11.65
C SER A 211 11.30 23.90 10.23
N ILE A 212 11.42 25.02 9.53
CA ILE A 212 12.03 25.11 8.21
C ILE A 212 13.46 25.60 8.38
N TYR A 213 14.41 24.79 7.92
CA TYR A 213 15.83 25.11 7.89
C TYR A 213 16.19 25.70 6.53
N GLN A 214 16.96 26.77 6.52
CA GLN A 214 17.47 27.39 5.31
C GLN A 214 18.98 27.17 5.23
N TYR A 215 19.45 26.71 4.08
CA TYR A 215 20.86 26.54 3.78
C TYR A 215 21.20 27.13 2.42
N SER A 216 22.44 27.60 2.25
CA SER A 216 22.99 27.90 0.94
C SER A 216 23.17 26.61 0.14
N ILE A 217 22.85 26.65 -1.16
CA ILE A 217 23.08 25.53 -2.08
C ILE A 217 24.57 25.20 -2.17
N LYS A 218 25.43 26.21 -2.09
CA LYS A 218 26.90 26.03 -2.11
C LYS A 218 27.42 25.32 -0.86
N ASP A 219 26.64 25.32 0.23
CA ASP A 219 27.02 24.67 1.46
C ASP A 219 26.67 23.18 1.50
N ILE A 220 25.98 22.66 0.47
CA ILE A 220 25.75 21.22 0.36
C ILE A 220 27.10 20.53 0.15
N LYS A 221 27.48 19.70 1.13
CA LYS A 221 28.74 18.94 1.15
C LYS A 221 28.56 17.55 0.57
N GLN A 222 27.43 16.90 0.88
CA GLN A 222 27.17 15.52 0.49
C GLN A 222 25.68 15.27 0.29
N LEU A 223 25.37 14.44 -0.69
CA LEU A 223 24.07 13.79 -0.87
C LEU A 223 24.22 12.31 -0.52
N SER A 224 23.40 11.81 0.40
CA SER A 224 23.37 10.38 0.77
C SER A 224 22.22 9.69 0.05
N LEU A 225 22.53 8.94 -1.01
CA LEU A 225 21.54 8.17 -1.76
C LEU A 225 21.18 6.91 -0.99
N LEU A 226 19.89 6.65 -0.77
CA LEU A 226 19.47 5.37 -0.20
C LEU A 226 19.81 4.25 -1.19
N LYS A 227 20.39 3.15 -0.73
CA LYS A 227 20.65 1.97 -1.59
C LYS A 227 19.41 1.09 -1.71
N SER A 228 19.30 0.36 -2.82
CA SER A 228 18.27 -0.67 -2.98
C SER A 228 18.22 -1.63 -1.79
N GLY A 229 17.04 -1.81 -1.20
CA GLY A 229 16.84 -2.60 0.01
C GLY A 229 16.78 -1.78 1.30
N GLY A 230 17.12 -0.49 1.28
CA GLY A 230 16.75 0.47 2.34
C GLY A 230 17.59 0.47 3.61
N TYR A 231 18.65 -0.33 3.70
CA TYR A 231 19.45 -0.46 4.93
C TYR A 231 20.74 0.37 4.95
N THR A 232 21.20 0.87 3.80
CA THR A 232 22.48 1.58 3.69
C THR A 232 22.39 2.75 2.72
N TYR A 233 23.36 3.65 2.81
CA TYR A 233 23.46 4.83 1.96
C TYR A 233 24.73 4.79 1.12
N LYS A 234 24.66 5.38 -0.08
CA LYS A 234 25.80 5.72 -0.92
C LYS A 234 26.02 7.23 -0.85
N ALA A 235 27.17 7.62 -0.29
CA ALA A 235 27.59 9.02 -0.27
C ALA A 235 27.98 9.49 -1.69
N VAL A 236 27.53 10.69 -2.02
CA VAL A 236 27.92 11.44 -3.23
C VAL A 236 28.49 12.78 -2.76
N ASN A 237 29.77 13.00 -3.02
CA ASN A 237 30.44 14.23 -2.62
C ASN A 237 30.07 15.38 -3.56
N ALA A 238 29.66 16.52 -3.00
CA ALA A 238 29.34 17.72 -3.77
C ALA A 238 30.55 18.30 -4.51
N ALA A 239 31.77 18.06 -4.00
CA ALA A 239 33.00 18.56 -4.59
C ALA A 239 33.21 18.14 -6.05
N ASP A 240 32.61 17.03 -6.49
CA ASP A 240 32.71 16.49 -7.85
C ASP A 240 31.72 17.13 -8.84
N TYR A 241 30.87 18.06 -8.37
CA TYR A 241 29.76 18.62 -9.14
C TYR A 241 29.72 20.15 -9.09
N ASN A 242 29.15 20.74 -10.13
CA ASN A 242 28.68 22.12 -10.15
C ASN A 242 27.16 22.12 -9.91
N PHE A 243 26.69 23.02 -9.05
CA PHE A 243 25.27 23.22 -8.81
C PHE A 243 24.70 24.25 -9.77
N VAL A 244 23.69 23.85 -10.53
CA VAL A 244 22.95 24.74 -11.43
C VAL A 244 21.49 24.77 -11.00
N THR A 245 21.04 25.93 -10.55
CA THR A 245 19.63 26.16 -10.23
C THR A 245 18.89 26.58 -11.50
N ALA A 246 17.75 25.95 -11.78
CA ALA A 246 16.92 26.27 -12.94
C ALA A 246 15.43 26.24 -12.61
N LYS A 247 14.64 27.02 -13.35
CA LYS A 247 13.18 26.85 -13.36
C LYS A 247 12.83 25.50 -14.00
N ALA A 248 11.96 24.73 -13.36
CA ALA A 248 11.56 23.42 -13.83
C ALA A 248 10.48 23.49 -14.91
N ASP A 249 10.67 22.74 -16.01
CA ASP A 249 9.57 22.40 -16.92
C ASP A 249 8.79 21.22 -16.33
N LYS A 250 7.86 21.53 -15.41
CA LYS A 250 7.12 20.53 -14.62
C LYS A 250 6.31 19.55 -15.46
N LYS A 251 5.98 19.87 -16.72
CA LYS A 251 5.29 18.94 -17.62
C LYS A 251 6.16 17.74 -18.01
N LYS A 252 7.49 17.87 -17.88
CA LYS A 252 8.48 16.83 -18.20
C LYS A 252 9.00 16.08 -16.96
N LEU A 253 8.56 16.46 -15.76
CA LEU A 253 9.05 15.87 -14.52
C LEU A 253 7.95 15.03 -13.83
N PRO A 254 8.29 13.89 -13.21
CA PRO A 254 7.32 13.10 -12.45
C PRO A 254 6.86 13.86 -11.20
N ILE A 255 5.63 13.68 -10.72
CA ILE A 255 5.16 14.40 -9.52
C ILE A 255 5.96 13.90 -8.29
N PRO A 256 6.52 14.79 -7.44
CA PRO A 256 7.40 14.37 -6.36
C PRO A 256 6.66 13.78 -5.15
N TYR A 257 5.33 13.68 -5.18
CA TYR A 257 4.51 13.17 -4.09
C TYR A 257 3.11 12.81 -4.58
N TRP A 258 2.49 11.79 -3.99
CA TRP A 258 1.20 11.25 -4.43
C TRP A 258 0.55 10.44 -3.30
N TYR A 259 -0.75 10.21 -3.42
CA TYR A 259 -1.48 9.23 -2.64
C TYR A 259 -1.52 7.88 -3.37
N ALA A 260 -1.48 6.79 -2.61
CA ALA A 260 -1.81 5.46 -3.10
C ALA A 260 -2.62 4.69 -2.03
N SER A 261 -3.43 3.73 -2.47
CA SER A 261 -4.13 2.83 -1.55
C SER A 261 -3.23 1.64 -1.27
N SER A 262 -3.04 1.31 0.01
CA SER A 262 -2.45 0.03 0.40
C SER A 262 -3.30 -1.10 -0.20
N SER A 263 -2.67 -2.01 -0.94
CA SER A 263 -3.36 -3.18 -1.47
C SER A 263 -3.74 -4.17 -0.37
N THR A 264 -3.07 -4.09 0.78
CA THR A 264 -3.29 -4.92 1.97
C THR A 264 -4.36 -4.29 2.84
N THR A 265 -4.18 -3.07 3.32
CA THR A 265 -5.12 -2.48 4.28
C THR A 265 -6.26 -1.68 3.64
N GLY A 266 -6.14 -1.34 2.36
CA GLY A 266 -7.05 -0.42 1.66
C GLY A 266 -7.02 1.03 2.17
N VAL A 267 -6.12 1.32 3.12
CA VAL A 267 -5.88 2.66 3.65
C VAL A 267 -5.20 3.49 2.58
N ILE A 268 -5.65 4.74 2.42
CA ILE A 268 -5.02 5.70 1.54
C ILE A 268 -3.85 6.35 2.27
N GLU A 269 -2.68 6.22 1.67
CA GLU A 269 -1.40 6.59 2.23
C GLU A 269 -0.74 7.66 1.36
N PHE A 270 -0.02 8.58 2.00
CA PHE A 270 0.71 9.65 1.32
C PHE A 270 2.17 9.25 1.12
N TYR A 271 2.65 9.36 -0.11
CA TYR A 271 3.99 9.03 -0.52
C TYR A 271 4.74 10.26 -1.05
N ARG A 272 6.05 10.29 -0.82
CA ARG A 272 6.98 11.24 -1.44
C ARG A 272 8.07 10.52 -2.21
N SER A 273 8.50 11.14 -3.29
CA SER A 273 9.65 10.76 -4.08
C SER A 273 10.91 10.94 -3.26
N TRP A 274 11.75 9.92 -3.24
CA TRP A 274 13.05 9.92 -2.62
C TRP A 274 14.11 9.43 -3.61
N LEU A 275 15.19 10.20 -3.77
CA LEU A 275 16.28 9.87 -4.66
C LEU A 275 17.22 8.78 -4.09
N THR A 276 17.30 7.65 -4.78
CA THR A 276 18.13 6.47 -4.46
C THR A 276 19.29 6.30 -5.46
N ASP A 277 20.15 5.32 -5.22
CA ASP A 277 21.19 4.92 -6.17
C ASP A 277 20.65 4.26 -7.45
N ARG A 278 19.35 3.94 -7.52
CA ARG A 278 18.67 3.36 -8.69
C ARG A 278 17.57 4.24 -9.27
N GLY A 279 17.41 5.47 -8.78
CA GLY A 279 16.36 6.40 -9.21
C GLY A 279 15.42 6.80 -8.08
N ASN A 280 14.26 7.36 -8.40
CA ASN A 280 13.31 7.81 -7.38
C ASN A 280 12.39 6.67 -6.93
N ILE A 281 12.19 6.54 -5.62
CA ILE A 281 11.20 5.63 -5.02
C ILE A 281 10.16 6.42 -4.23
N GLY A 282 8.96 5.86 -4.06
CA GLY A 282 7.98 6.39 -3.11
C GLY A 282 8.31 5.92 -1.71
N ILE A 283 8.30 6.82 -0.73
CA ILE A 283 8.36 6.49 0.70
C ILE A 283 7.12 7.03 1.39
N MET A 284 6.63 6.36 2.42
CA MET A 284 5.61 6.85 3.35
C MET A 284 6.20 6.88 4.77
N GLU A 285 5.78 7.85 5.58
CA GLU A 285 5.98 7.83 7.04
C GLU A 285 4.71 7.33 7.76
N LYS A 286 4.87 6.40 8.71
CA LYS A 286 3.82 5.93 9.62
C LYS A 286 4.42 5.65 11.00
N ASP A 287 3.88 6.30 12.03
CA ASP A 287 4.32 6.14 13.43
C ASP A 287 5.84 6.34 13.62
N GLY A 288 6.42 7.34 12.93
CA GLY A 288 7.86 7.65 12.94
C GLY A 288 8.74 6.65 12.18
N LYS A 289 8.14 5.67 11.50
CA LYS A 289 8.82 4.69 10.65
C LYS A 289 8.56 4.96 9.18
N TYR A 290 9.54 4.63 8.34
CA TYR A 290 9.48 4.86 6.91
C TYR A 290 9.33 3.55 6.14
N TYR A 291 8.42 3.54 5.17
CA TYR A 291 8.04 2.37 4.38
C TYR A 291 8.16 2.67 2.89
N TRP A 292 8.62 1.70 2.12
CA TRP A 292 8.75 1.82 0.67
C TRP A 292 7.38 1.67 0.02
N TYR A 293 7.16 2.40 -1.07
CA TYR A 293 6.05 2.11 -1.96
C TYR A 293 6.33 0.79 -2.67
N GLU A 294 5.62 -0.26 -2.28
CA GLU A 294 5.88 -1.60 -2.82
C GLU A 294 5.31 -1.82 -4.22
N GLY A 295 4.44 -0.94 -4.73
CA GLY A 295 3.91 -0.99 -6.09
C GLY A 295 3.15 -2.28 -6.42
N ASN A 296 1.85 -2.19 -6.67
CA ASN A 296 1.07 -3.27 -7.30
C ASN A 296 0.49 -2.80 -8.64
#